data_AF-A0A0C9YJ63-F1
#
_entry.id   AF-A0A0C9YJ63-F1
#
_cell.length_a   1.000
_cell.length_b   1.000
_cell.length_c   1.000
_cell.angle_alpha   90.00
_cell.angle_beta   90.00
_cell.angle_gamma   90.00
#
_symmetry.space_group_name_H-M   'P 1'
#
loop_
_entity.id
_entity.type
_entity.pdbx_description
1 polymer ?
#
loop_
_entity_poly.entity_id
_entity_poly.type
_entity_poly.pdbx_seq_one_letter_code
_entity_poly.pdbx_strand_id
1 'polypeptide(L)'
;MAAGTYTCPFGDGCTSPLEFTTAAIYDHLRVHGHVYSHRGRAPCPWLGCSKEMRWGNVARHIIERHLQVKLRCVWCGRTYARKRVLTAHMNICETHITDIVQEYLNMTHHEEEFAFTY
;
A
#
# COMPACT_ATOMS: atom_id res chain seq x y z
N MET A 1 -10.30 12.34 6.58
CA MET A 1 -9.02 11.88 6.01
C MET A 1 -8.02 11.83 7.17
N ALA A 2 -7.78 10.66 7.77
CA ALA A 2 -6.86 10.57 8.90
C ALA A 2 -5.42 10.58 8.37
N ALA A 3 -4.80 11.76 8.33
CA ALA A 3 -3.35 11.90 8.31
C ALA A 3 -2.82 11.39 9.66
N GLY A 4 -2.76 10.07 9.81
CA GLY A 4 -2.20 9.45 11.01
C GLY A 4 -0.69 9.59 10.95
N THR A 5 -0.13 10.57 11.65
CA THR A 5 1.30 10.59 11.97
C THR A 5 1.55 9.45 12.96
N TYR A 6 1.95 8.28 12.45
CA TYR A 6 2.29 7.15 13.30
C TYR A 6 3.61 7.46 14.01
N THR A 7 3.55 7.54 15.34
CA THR A 7 4.73 7.78 16.19
C THR A 7 5.65 6.57 16.16
N CYS A 8 6.96 6.81 16.09
CA CYS A 8 7.96 5.75 16.16
C CYS A 8 7.83 4.97 17.49
N PRO A 9 7.69 3.63 17.45
CA PRO A 9 7.60 2.79 18.65
C PRO A 9 8.97 2.25 19.11
N PHE A 10 10.06 2.56 18.42
CA PHE A 10 11.37 1.91 18.57
C PHE A 10 12.30 2.58 19.59
N GLY A 11 11.97 3.77 20.12
CA GLY A 11 12.77 4.41 21.17
C GLY A 11 12.20 5.71 21.74
N ASP A 12 12.60 6.02 22.97
CA ASP A 12 12.20 7.21 23.72
C ASP A 12 12.66 8.49 22.97
N GLY A 13 11.71 9.21 22.37
CA GLY A 13 11.94 10.55 21.79
C GLY A 13 12.08 10.65 20.27
N CYS A 14 11.89 9.56 19.51
CA CYS A 14 11.84 9.67 18.05
C CYS A 14 10.52 10.29 17.57
N THR A 15 10.57 11.54 17.09
CA THR A 15 9.40 12.28 16.57
C THR A 15 9.24 12.17 15.06
N SER A 16 10.12 11.44 14.36
CA SER A 16 10.06 11.31 12.91
C SER A 16 8.78 10.58 12.50
N PRO A 17 8.02 11.12 11.53
CA PRO A 17 6.81 10.48 11.04
C PRO A 17 7.17 9.16 10.37
N LEU A 18 6.52 8.07 10.79
CA LEU A 18 6.71 6.78 10.17
C LEU A 18 5.80 6.66 8.93
N GLU A 19 6.36 6.93 7.77
CA GLU A 19 5.71 6.71 6.48
C GLU A 19 5.45 5.21 6.25
N PHE A 20 4.29 4.87 5.68
CA PHE A 20 3.81 3.49 5.55
C PHE A 20 4.30 2.77 4.28
N THR A 21 5.41 3.23 3.70
CA THR A 21 6.07 2.56 2.57
C THR A 21 7.14 1.59 3.05
N THR A 22 7.40 0.53 2.28
CA THR A 22 8.43 -0.46 2.66
C THR A 22 9.82 0.16 2.74
N ALA A 23 10.16 1.08 1.84
CA ALA A 23 11.44 1.76 1.82
C ALA A 23 11.63 2.64 3.07
N ALA A 24 10.63 3.49 3.37
CA ALA A 24 10.70 4.36 4.54
C ALA A 24 10.81 3.58 5.85
N ILE A 25 10.13 2.44 5.98
CA ILE A 25 10.29 1.59 7.17
C ILE A 25 11.70 1.03 7.27
N TYR A 26 12.31 0.54 6.19
CA TYR A 26 13.69 0.06 6.26
C TYR A 26 14.69 1.16 6.61
N ASP A 27 14.51 2.35 6.04
CA ASP A 27 15.37 3.50 6.34
C ASP A 27 15.21 3.92 7.80
N HIS A 28 13.98 3.94 8.32
CA HIS A 28 13.71 4.22 9.72
C HIS A 28 14.32 3.16 10.66
N LEU A 29 14.18 1.88 10.33
CA LEU A 29 14.79 0.78 11.10
C LEU A 29 16.32 0.88 11.14
N ARG A 30 16.95 1.36 10.05
CA ARG A 30 18.39 1.61 9.99
C ARG A 30 18.83 2.69 10.97
N VAL A 31 18.04 3.76 11.15
CA VAL A 31 18.33 4.83 12.13
C VAL A 31 18.37 4.29 13.56
N HIS A 32 17.54 3.29 13.87
CA HIS A 32 17.53 2.60 15.17
C HIS A 32 18.52 1.41 15.26
N GLY A 33 19.41 1.24 14.27
CA GLY A 33 20.44 0.19 14.28
C GLY A 33 19.92 -1.21 13.93
N HIS A 34 18.67 -1.36 13.50
CA HIS A 34 18.14 -2.63 13.05
C HIS A 34 18.54 -2.91 11.61
N VAL A 35 19.73 -3.49 11.43
CA VAL A 35 20.29 -3.82 10.12
C VAL A 35 20.60 -5.32 10.07
N TYR A 36 19.87 -6.03 9.21
CA TYR A 36 20.08 -7.46 8.98
C TYR A 36 20.13 -7.76 7.48
N SER A 37 20.74 -8.89 7.13
CA SER A 37 20.68 -9.41 5.75
C SER A 37 19.23 -9.65 5.34
N HIS A 38 18.86 -9.26 4.12
CA HIS A 38 17.50 -9.46 3.58
C HIS A 38 17.01 -10.93 3.71
N ARG A 39 17.92 -11.89 3.59
CA ARG A 39 17.63 -13.34 3.76
C ARG A 39 17.77 -13.81 5.21
N GLY A 40 18.46 -13.06 6.06
CA GLY A 40 18.64 -13.35 7.48
C GLY A 40 17.31 -13.34 8.23
N ARG A 41 17.24 -14.06 9.35
CA ARG A 41 16.10 -14.03 10.26
C ARG A 41 16.40 -13.15 11.45
N ALA A 42 15.43 -12.37 11.87
CA ALA A 42 15.51 -11.51 13.04
C ALA A 42 14.09 -11.35 13.65
N PRO A 43 13.98 -11.04 14.95
CA PRO A 43 12.72 -10.67 15.56
C PRO A 43 12.20 -9.34 14.98
N CYS A 44 10.89 -9.15 15.04
CA CYS A 44 10.29 -7.85 14.78
C CYS A 44 10.83 -6.84 15.80
N PRO A 45 11.32 -5.67 15.37
CA PRO A 45 11.80 -4.66 16.30
C PRO A 45 10.66 -3.89 17.00
N TRP A 46 9.39 -4.13 16.63
CA TRP A 46 8.26 -3.39 17.18
C TRP A 46 8.03 -3.72 18.66
N LEU A 47 7.84 -2.71 19.50
CA LEU A 47 7.66 -2.87 20.94
C LEU A 47 6.49 -3.82 21.25
N GLY A 48 6.77 -4.88 22.03
CA GLY A 48 5.78 -5.92 22.35
C GLY A 48 5.54 -6.97 21.27
N CYS A 49 6.28 -6.94 20.15
CA CYS A 49 6.24 -7.97 19.12
C CYS A 49 7.56 -8.75 19.05
N SER A 50 7.53 -10.03 19.40
CA SER A 50 8.73 -10.89 19.38
C SER A 50 8.76 -11.85 18.18
N LYS A 51 7.99 -11.56 17.13
CA LYS A 51 7.84 -12.51 16.01
C LYS A 51 9.08 -12.52 15.12
N GLU A 52 9.71 -13.69 14.99
CA GLU A 52 10.81 -13.90 14.06
C GLU A 52 10.34 -14.08 12.61
N MET A 53 11.06 -13.45 11.68
CA MET A 53 10.84 -13.62 10.24
C MET A 53 12.11 -13.33 9.45
N ARG A 54 12.11 -13.66 8.16
CA ARG A 54 13.15 -13.14 7.26
C ARG A 54 13.09 -11.61 7.25
N TRP A 55 14.24 -10.95 7.34
CA TRP A 55 14.33 -9.49 7.41
C TRP A 55 13.63 -8.83 6.24
N GLY A 56 13.72 -9.39 5.03
CA GLY A 56 13.00 -8.93 3.84
C GLY A 56 11.47 -8.83 3.98
N ASN A 57 10.88 -9.45 5.01
CA ASN A 57 9.45 -9.38 5.31
C ASN A 57 9.09 -8.40 6.43
N VAL A 58 10.06 -7.83 7.15
CA VAL A 58 9.80 -7.06 8.38
C VAL A 58 8.98 -5.80 8.10
N ALA A 59 9.32 -5.05 7.04
CA ALA A 59 8.61 -3.83 6.70
C ALA A 59 7.13 -4.11 6.39
N ARG A 60 6.87 -5.17 5.60
CA ARG A 60 5.51 -5.62 5.31
C ARG A 60 4.77 -6.05 6.57
N HIS A 61 5.42 -6.79 7.45
CA HIS A 61 4.82 -7.20 8.71
C HIS A 61 4.42 -5.98 9.56
N ILE A 62 5.27 -4.97 9.65
CA ILE A 62 4.99 -3.73 10.37
C ILE A 62 3.76 -3.00 9.78
N ILE A 63 3.72 -2.82 8.46
CA ILE A 63 2.57 -2.19 7.77
C ILE A 63 1.27 -2.95 8.05
N GLU A 64 1.29 -4.27 7.87
CA GLU A 64 0.09 -5.11 7.96
C GLU A 64 -0.40 -5.30 9.41
N ARG A 65 0.49 -5.38 10.39
CA ARG A 65 0.15 -5.81 11.77
C ARG A 65 0.15 -4.69 12.79
N HIS A 66 1.00 -3.69 12.60
CA HIS A 66 1.18 -2.64 13.59
C HIS A 66 0.56 -1.33 13.13
N LEU A 67 0.82 -0.93 11.88
CA LEU A 67 0.22 0.29 11.32
C LEU A 67 -1.21 0.07 10.83
N GLN A 68 -1.62 -1.19 10.62
CA GLN A 68 -2.95 -1.58 10.12
C GLN A 68 -3.32 -0.85 8.82
N VAL A 69 -2.32 -0.49 8.02
CA VAL A 69 -2.52 0.26 6.79
C VAL A 69 -3.14 -0.66 5.75
N LYS A 70 -4.28 -0.23 5.21
CA LYS A 70 -5.00 -0.93 4.17
C LYS A 70 -5.03 -0.08 2.91
N LEU A 71 -4.85 -0.73 1.77
CA LEU A 71 -4.94 -0.10 0.46
C LEU A 71 -6.39 -0.15 -0.01
N ARG A 72 -6.95 0.99 -0.38
CA ARG A 72 -8.34 1.12 -0.84
C ARG A 72 -8.40 1.09 -2.36
N CYS A 73 -9.29 0.29 -2.93
CA CYS A 73 -9.66 0.38 -4.34
C CYS A 73 -10.39 1.69 -4.59
N VAL A 74 -9.93 2.46 -5.59
CA VAL A 74 -10.50 3.79 -5.88
C VAL A 74 -11.91 3.70 -6.47
N TRP A 75 -12.22 2.61 -7.17
CA TRP A 75 -13.52 2.43 -7.83
C TRP A 75 -14.60 1.86 -6.89
N CYS A 76 -14.32 0.75 -6.20
CA CYS A 76 -15.33 0.10 -5.34
C CYS A 76 -15.14 0.32 -3.83
N GLY A 77 -14.08 1.02 -3.42
CA GLY A 77 -13.80 1.29 -2.01
C GLY A 77 -13.36 0.09 -1.16
N ARG A 78 -13.29 -1.13 -1.71
CA ARG A 78 -12.82 -2.33 -0.97
C ARG A 78 -11.38 -2.15 -0.52
N THR A 79 -11.06 -2.66 0.67
CA THR A 79 -9.74 -2.50 1.29
C THR A 79 -8.94 -3.80 1.29
N TYR A 80 -7.64 -3.70 1.03
CA TYR A 80 -6.73 -4.84 0.89
C TYR A 80 -5.48 -4.62 1.74
N ALA A 81 -4.97 -5.69 2.35
CA ALA A 81 -3.74 -5.62 3.14
C ALA A 81 -2.46 -5.52 2.30
N ARG A 82 -2.52 -5.84 0.99
CA ARG A 82 -1.33 -5.98 0.12
C ARG A 82 -1.54 -5.38 -1.25
N LYS A 83 -0.51 -4.71 -1.77
CA LYS A 83 -0.50 -4.10 -3.11
C LYS A 83 -0.82 -5.12 -4.20
N ARG A 84 -0.14 -6.28 -4.21
CA ARG A 84 -0.40 -7.34 -5.21
C ARG A 84 -1.86 -7.81 -5.24
N VAL A 85 -2.54 -7.80 -4.08
CA VAL A 85 -3.93 -8.24 -3.97
C VAL A 85 -4.87 -7.15 -4.46
N LEU A 86 -4.60 -5.89 -4.13
CA LEU A 86 -5.32 -4.75 -4.70
C LEU A 86 -5.16 -4.73 -6.23
N THR A 87 -3.95 -4.83 -6.76
CA THR A 87 -3.70 -4.82 -8.21
C THR A 87 -4.43 -5.97 -8.92
N ALA A 88 -4.39 -7.19 -8.37
CA ALA A 88 -5.15 -8.30 -8.92
C ALA A 88 -6.66 -8.05 -8.89
N HIS A 89 -7.17 -7.41 -7.83
CA HIS A 89 -8.57 -7.02 -7.73
C HIS A 89 -8.97 -5.97 -8.76
N MET A 90 -8.12 -4.97 -9.04
CA MET A 90 -8.44 -3.88 -9.98
C MET A 90 -8.76 -4.42 -11.38
N ASN A 91 -8.18 -5.56 -11.78
CA ASN A 91 -8.45 -6.22 -13.07
C ASN A 91 -9.84 -6.88 -13.15
N ILE A 92 -10.47 -7.17 -12.00
CA ILE A 92 -11.79 -7.82 -11.91
C ILE A 92 -12.81 -6.94 -11.18
N CYS A 93 -12.49 -5.66 -11.02
CA CYS A 93 -13.34 -4.73 -10.29
C CYS A 93 -14.47 -4.28 -11.23
N GLU A 94 -15.70 -4.74 -10.96
CA GLU A 94 -16.87 -4.45 -11.79
C GLU A 94 -17.09 -2.95 -12.04
N THR A 95 -16.96 -2.12 -11.00
CA THR A 95 -17.04 -0.66 -11.12
C THR A 95 -15.95 -0.07 -12.02
N HIS A 96 -14.73 -0.61 -11.97
CA HIS A 96 -13.64 -0.17 -12.86
C HIS A 96 -13.87 -0.59 -14.32
N ILE A 97 -14.35 -1.82 -14.53
CA ILE A 97 -14.63 -2.34 -15.88
C ILE A 97 -15.77 -1.55 -16.53
N THR A 98 -16.83 -1.26 -15.77
CA THR A 98 -17.95 -0.44 -16.25
C THR A 98 -17.51 0.97 -16.61
N ASP A 99 -16.66 1.61 -15.79
CA ASP A 99 -16.08 2.92 -16.10
C ASP A 99 -15.29 2.90 -17.43
N ILE A 100 -14.42 1.90 -17.65
CA ILE A 100 -13.67 1.74 -18.91
C ILE A 100 -14.61 1.53 -20.10
N VAL A 101 -15.65 0.70 -19.94
CA VAL A 101 -16.61 0.43 -21.02
C VAL A 101 -17.39 1.70 -21.37
N GLN A 102 -17.81 2.49 -20.39
CA GLN A 102 -18.48 3.77 -20.63
C GLN A 102 -17.56 4.77 -21.35
N GLU A 103 -16.29 4.87 -20.94
CA GLU A 103 -15.32 5.73 -21.61
C GLU A 103 -15.12 5.32 -23.08
N TYR A 104 -14.98 4.02 -23.35
CA TYR A 104 -14.89 3.49 -24.72
C TYR A 104 -16.14 3.79 -25.56
N LEU A 105 -17.33 3.56 -25.01
CA LEU A 105 -18.59 3.85 -25.71
C LEU A 105 -18.73 5.35 -26.03
N ASN A 106 -18.36 6.21 -25.09
CA ASN A 106 -18.40 7.66 -25.29
C ASN A 106 -17.44 8.11 -26.41
N MET A 107 -16.28 7.45 -26.55
CA MET A 107 -15.36 7.72 -27.65
C MET A 107 -15.93 7.27 -29.00
N THR A 108 -16.52 6.09 -29.09
CA THR A 108 -17.09 5.59 -30.36
C THR A 108 -18.29 6.40 -30.82
N HIS A 109 -19.14 6.86 -29.90
CA HIS A 109 -20.29 7.72 -30.26
C HIS A 109 -19.85 9.11 -30.77
N HIS A 110 -18.70 9.64 -30.33
CA HIS A 110 -18.18 10.92 -30.81
C HIS A 110 -17.66 10.84 -32.27
N GLU A 111 -17.14 9.69 -32.69
CA GLU A 111 -16.67 9.47 -34.06
C GLU A 111 -17.82 9.31 -35.07
N GLU A 112 -18.97 8.76 -34.64
CA GLU A 112 -20.15 8.58 -35.48
C GLU A 112 -20.93 9.89 -35.72
N GLU A 113 -20.95 10.83 -34.76
CA GLU A 113 -21.60 12.13 -34.94
C GLU A 113 -20.84 13.07 -35.90
N PHE A 114 -19.53 12.86 -36.11
CA PHE A 114 -18.74 13.60 -37.10
C PHE A 114 -18.90 13.08 -38.53
N ALA A 115 -19.53 11.92 -38.73
CA ALA A 115 -19.72 11.30 -40.04
C ALA A 115 -21.00 11.76 -40.78
N PHE A 116 -21.85 12.58 -40.15
CA PHE A 116 -23.16 13.02 -40.70
C PHE A 116 -23.25 14.50 -41.10
N THR A 117 -22.13 15.22 -41.18
CA THR A 117 -22.09 16.57 -41.76
C THR A 117 -21.44 16.58 -43.14
N TYR A 118 -22.15 16.07 -44.15
CA TYR A 118 -21.94 16.44 -45.56
C TYR A 118 -23.20 16.20 -46.39
#